data_AF-A0A4R0STJ5-F1
#
_entry.id   AF-A0A4R0STJ5-F1
#
_cell.length_a   1.000
_cell.length_b   1.000
_cell.length_c   1.000
_cell.angle_alpha   90.00
_cell.angle_beta   90.00
_cell.angle_gamma   90.00
#
_symmetry.space_group_name_H-M   'P 1'
#
loop_
_entity.id
_entity.type
_entity.pdbx_description
1 polymer ?
#
loop_
_entity_poly.entity_id
_entity_poly.type
_entity_poly.pdbx_seq_one_letter_code
_entity_poly.pdbx_strand_id
1 'polypeptide(L)'
;MKKAIALLVAAMLLTGLSACGGSTTADAPAKSDGTSKTETNKEEPKPQPADLTGTWKQTNSNDPSSYMEATISGDTIEVNWIGTDTKSLYWKGTYQAPAAAGDWKWTSQGDTETMASALLASQDATKDFTYSEADGVSWETTALGTTITVKTVKQ
;
A
#
# COMPACT_ATOMS: atom_id res chain seq x y z
N MET A 1 4.81 26.28 -20.51
CA MET A 1 6.19 26.73 -20.80
C MET A 1 7.14 25.62 -20.42
N LYS A 2 7.95 25.15 -21.38
CA LYS A 2 8.85 24.00 -21.23
C LYS A 2 10.17 24.47 -20.63
N LYS A 3 10.65 23.87 -19.54
CA LYS A 3 12.07 23.88 -19.17
C LYS A 3 12.46 22.52 -18.61
N ALA A 4 13.22 21.78 -19.42
CA ALA A 4 13.94 20.58 -19.08
C ALA A 4 15.39 20.95 -18.73
N ILE A 5 15.93 20.38 -17.66
CA ILE A 5 17.36 20.36 -17.28
C ILE A 5 17.49 19.17 -16.31
N ALA A 6 18.52 18.32 -16.26
CA ALA A 6 19.49 17.74 -17.18
C ALA A 6 20.21 16.66 -16.32
N LEU A 7 20.55 15.53 -16.93
CA LEU A 7 21.20 14.36 -16.32
C LEU A 7 22.60 14.65 -15.76
N LEU A 8 22.97 13.92 -14.70
CA LEU A 8 24.35 13.56 -14.37
C LEU A 8 24.39 12.11 -13.90
N VAL A 9 24.74 11.21 -14.83
CA VAL A 9 25.05 9.80 -14.58
C VAL A 9 26.57 9.70 -14.50
N ALA A 10 27.10 9.35 -13.34
CA ALA A 10 28.52 9.01 -13.19
C ALA A 10 28.68 7.50 -13.40
N ALA A 11 29.28 7.14 -14.53
CA ALA A 11 29.81 5.81 -14.78
C ALA A 11 31.20 5.68 -14.13
N MET A 12 31.42 4.62 -13.36
CA MET A 12 32.76 4.11 -13.07
C MET A 12 32.84 2.65 -13.50
N LEU A 13 33.88 2.40 -14.29
CA LEU A 13 34.20 1.22 -15.09
C LEU A 13 35.37 0.46 -14.45
N LEU A 14 35.30 -0.88 -14.55
CA LEU A 14 36.43 -1.84 -14.70
C LEU A 14 37.38 -2.01 -13.49
N THR A 15 38.02 -3.13 -13.15
CA THR A 15 38.19 -4.51 -13.65
C THR A 15 38.97 -5.27 -12.57
N GLY A 16 38.89 -6.60 -12.52
CA GLY A 16 39.84 -7.42 -11.76
C GLY A 16 39.61 -8.91 -11.91
N LEU A 17 40.30 -9.52 -12.88
CA LEU A 17 40.33 -10.95 -13.19
C LEU A 17 41.25 -11.74 -12.23
N SER A 18 40.89 -13.01 -12.04
CA SER A 18 41.76 -14.20 -11.96
C SER A 18 42.91 -14.22 -10.95
N ALA A 19 42.69 -14.92 -9.82
CA ALA A 19 43.76 -15.58 -9.07
C ALA A 19 43.82 -17.06 -9.48
N CYS A 20 44.76 -17.39 -10.37
CA CYS A 20 45.25 -18.75 -10.60
C CYS A 20 46.49 -18.93 -9.71
N GLY A 21 46.48 -19.92 -8.82
CA GLY A 21 47.67 -20.35 -8.08
C GLY A 21 47.87 -21.85 -8.26
N GLY A 22 48.95 -22.25 -8.93
CA GLY A 22 49.53 -23.61 -8.85
C GLY A 22 50.22 -23.80 -7.49
N SER A 23 50.64 -24.97 -7.03
CA SER A 23 51.00 -26.25 -7.70
C SER A 23 51.38 -27.26 -6.60
N THR A 24 51.05 -28.55 -6.74
CA THR A 24 51.94 -29.73 -6.48
C THR A 24 51.19 -31.07 -6.58
N THR A 25 51.89 -32.03 -7.15
CA THR A 25 51.54 -33.40 -7.57
C THR A 25 51.32 -34.40 -6.43
N ALA A 26 50.35 -35.31 -6.54
CA ALA A 26 50.47 -36.75 -6.20
C ALA A 26 49.22 -37.56 -6.63
N ASP A 27 49.45 -38.75 -7.19
CA ASP A 27 48.52 -39.73 -7.77
C ASP A 27 47.61 -40.49 -6.77
N ALA A 28 46.33 -40.65 -7.17
CA ALA A 28 45.40 -41.81 -7.11
C ALA A 28 45.04 -42.55 -5.78
N PRO A 29 43.93 -43.36 -5.68
CA PRO A 29 42.72 -43.52 -6.53
C PRO A 29 41.36 -43.37 -5.78
N ALA A 30 40.27 -43.58 -6.53
CA ALA A 30 38.85 -43.35 -6.24
C ALA A 30 38.22 -44.00 -4.98
N LYS A 31 37.22 -43.30 -4.41
CA LYS A 31 35.99 -43.91 -3.89
C LYS A 31 34.80 -42.94 -3.97
N SER A 32 33.74 -43.40 -4.63
CA SER A 32 32.41 -42.81 -4.63
C SER A 32 31.77 -42.94 -3.26
N ASP A 33 31.15 -41.89 -2.75
CA ASP A 33 29.94 -41.97 -1.91
C ASP A 33 29.20 -40.62 -1.99
N GLY A 34 27.93 -40.69 -2.35
CA GLY A 34 27.10 -39.54 -2.67
C GLY A 34 26.47 -38.85 -1.46
N THR A 35 25.71 -37.80 -1.79
CA THR A 35 24.53 -37.35 -1.04
C THR A 35 24.85 -36.65 0.29
N SER A 36 24.59 -35.36 0.53
CA SER A 36 23.57 -34.46 0.00
C SER A 36 24.15 -33.05 -0.08
N LYS A 37 24.00 -32.41 -1.25
CA LYS A 37 23.92 -30.95 -1.28
C LYS A 37 22.55 -30.61 -0.70
N THR A 38 22.51 -30.16 0.54
CA THR A 38 21.33 -29.46 1.07
C THR A 38 21.26 -28.14 0.30
N GLU A 39 20.64 -28.19 -0.87
CA GLU A 39 20.13 -26.99 -1.51
C GLU A 39 19.02 -26.49 -0.59
N THR A 40 19.36 -25.50 0.23
CA THR A 40 18.35 -24.68 0.88
C THR A 40 17.60 -23.99 -0.24
N ASN A 41 16.53 -24.63 -0.72
CA ASN A 41 15.57 -24.02 -1.61
C ASN A 41 15.01 -22.82 -0.83
N LYS A 42 15.53 -21.62 -1.14
CA LYS A 42 15.02 -20.37 -0.62
C LYS A 42 13.67 -20.17 -1.28
N GLU A 43 12.63 -20.75 -0.68
CA GLU A 43 11.24 -20.52 -1.09
C GLU A 43 11.02 -19.01 -1.07
N GLU A 44 10.76 -18.46 -2.25
CA GLU A 44 10.47 -17.04 -2.41
C GLU A 44 9.21 -16.73 -1.59
N PRO A 45 9.23 -15.73 -0.69
CA PRO A 45 8.09 -15.47 0.18
C PRO A 45 6.86 -15.20 -0.68
N LYS A 46 5.83 -16.05 -0.51
CA LYS A 46 4.55 -15.85 -1.20
C LYS A 46 3.99 -14.47 -0.83
N PRO A 47 3.41 -13.73 -1.79
CA PRO A 47 2.81 -12.43 -1.52
C PRO A 47 1.80 -12.51 -0.37
N GLN A 48 1.92 -11.62 0.60
CA GLN A 48 1.01 -11.53 1.74
C GLN A 48 -0.08 -10.48 1.49
N PRO A 49 -1.28 -10.62 2.07
CA PRO A 49 -2.30 -9.57 2.04
C PRO A 49 -1.78 -8.27 2.65
N ALA A 50 -2.22 -7.13 2.11
CA ALA A 50 -1.84 -5.83 2.64
C ALA A 50 -2.47 -5.58 4.02
N ASP A 51 -1.70 -5.00 4.95
CA ASP A 51 -2.25 -4.47 6.21
C ASP A 51 -2.73 -3.03 6.02
N LEU A 52 -4.05 -2.86 5.98
CA LEU A 52 -4.67 -1.54 5.78
C LEU A 52 -4.94 -0.80 7.10
N THR A 53 -4.60 -1.37 8.26
CA THR A 53 -4.79 -0.73 9.57
C THR A 53 -3.99 0.56 9.66
N GLY A 54 -4.61 1.66 10.12
CA GLY A 54 -3.96 2.96 10.28
C GLY A 54 -4.71 4.09 9.62
N THR A 55 -4.02 5.21 9.44
CA THR A 55 -4.60 6.45 8.90
C THR A 55 -4.20 6.65 7.44
N TRP A 56 -5.17 7.04 6.62
CA TRP A 56 -5.06 7.19 5.18
C TRP A 56 -5.50 8.60 4.79
N LYS A 57 -4.55 9.40 4.30
CA LYS A 57 -4.78 10.80 3.94
C LYS A 57 -5.03 10.94 2.45
N GLN A 58 -6.07 11.69 2.08
CA GLN A 58 -6.34 12.03 0.69
C GLN A 58 -5.15 12.74 0.02
N THR A 59 -4.81 12.28 -1.18
CA THR A 59 -3.69 12.82 -1.98
C THR A 59 -4.14 13.71 -3.14
N ASN A 60 -5.39 13.56 -3.58
CA ASN A 60 -5.96 14.28 -4.72
C ASN A 60 -6.95 15.38 -4.29
N SER A 61 -6.71 16.05 -3.15
CA SER A 61 -7.44 17.27 -2.81
C SER A 61 -6.89 18.46 -3.59
N ASN A 62 -7.78 19.38 -3.97
CA ASN A 62 -7.40 20.67 -4.56
C ASN A 62 -7.02 21.72 -3.51
N ASP A 63 -7.23 21.42 -2.22
CA ASP A 63 -6.91 22.30 -1.09
C ASP A 63 -6.14 21.51 -0.02
N PRO A 64 -4.88 21.87 0.31
CA PRO A 64 -4.11 21.16 1.33
C PRO A 64 -4.66 21.31 2.76
N SER A 65 -5.51 22.32 3.00
CA SER A 65 -6.16 22.58 4.29
C SER A 65 -7.55 21.93 4.42
N SER A 66 -8.07 21.36 3.34
CA SER A 66 -9.38 20.70 3.31
C SER A 66 -9.28 19.38 2.54
N TYR A 67 -9.34 18.27 3.25
CA TYR A 67 -9.16 16.93 2.68
C TYR A 67 -9.94 15.89 3.46
N MET A 68 -10.02 14.68 2.91
CA MET A 68 -10.59 13.54 3.61
C MET A 68 -9.51 12.63 4.18
N GLU A 69 -9.78 12.07 5.35
CA GLU A 69 -8.91 11.11 6.02
C GLU A 69 -9.73 9.90 6.47
N ALA A 70 -9.24 8.69 6.17
CA ALA A 70 -9.81 7.45 6.66
C ALA A 70 -8.93 6.85 7.76
N THR A 71 -9.52 6.37 8.84
CA THR A 71 -8.86 5.59 9.88
C THR A 71 -9.46 4.20 9.91
N ILE A 72 -8.62 3.18 9.73
CA ILE A 72 -8.99 1.77 9.81
C ILE A 72 -8.44 1.21 11.12
N SER A 73 -9.32 0.65 11.95
CA SER A 73 -8.97 0.01 13.22
C SER A 73 -9.90 -1.14 13.50
N GLY A 74 -9.34 -2.34 13.72
CA GLY A 74 -10.12 -3.56 13.91
C GLY A 74 -10.97 -3.87 12.68
N ASP A 75 -12.29 -3.92 12.86
CA ASP A 75 -13.31 -4.18 11.84
C ASP A 75 -14.06 -2.92 11.42
N THR A 76 -13.50 -1.73 11.71
CA THR A 76 -14.15 -0.44 11.46
C THR A 76 -13.29 0.45 10.56
N ILE A 77 -13.96 1.19 9.68
CA ILE A 77 -13.41 2.33 8.96
C ILE A 77 -14.21 3.59 9.32
N GLU A 78 -13.49 4.64 9.73
CA GLU A 78 -14.05 5.98 9.93
C GLU A 78 -13.42 6.94 8.93
N VAL A 79 -14.24 7.71 8.22
CA VAL A 79 -13.79 8.74 7.29
C VAL A 79 -14.26 10.09 7.78
N ASN A 80 -13.36 11.05 7.80
CA ASN A 80 -13.64 12.42 8.22
C ASN A 80 -13.24 13.43 7.14
N TRP A 81 -13.99 14.52 7.08
CA TRP A 81 -13.51 15.78 6.51
C TRP A 81 -12.59 16.45 7.53
N ILE A 82 -11.37 16.75 7.12
CA ILE A 82 -10.37 17.48 7.88
C ILE A 82 -10.27 18.90 7.33
N GLY A 83 -10.52 19.88 8.19
CA GLY A 83 -10.20 21.30 7.96
C GLY A 83 -9.02 21.74 8.83
N THR A 84 -8.63 23.02 8.75
CA THR A 84 -7.53 23.58 9.56
C THR A 84 -7.66 23.29 11.06
N ASP A 85 -8.85 23.50 11.62
CA ASP A 85 -9.15 23.30 13.06
C ASP A 85 -10.41 22.46 13.28
N THR A 86 -10.89 21.79 12.24
CA THR A 86 -12.16 21.05 12.27
C THR A 86 -11.98 19.62 11.82
N LYS A 87 -12.76 18.72 12.44
CA LYS A 87 -12.90 17.33 12.04
C LYS A 87 -14.39 17.01 12.03
N SER A 88 -14.91 16.64 10.86
CA SER A 88 -16.33 16.34 10.68
C SER A 88 -16.50 14.94 10.12
N LEU A 89 -17.33 14.12 10.78
CA LEU A 89 -17.60 12.77 10.34
C LEU A 89 -18.25 12.76 8.94
N TYR A 90 -17.70 11.95 8.04
CA TYR A 90 -18.28 11.63 6.74
C TYR A 90 -18.85 10.21 6.70
N TRP A 91 -18.09 9.23 7.20
CA TRP A 91 -18.49 7.83 7.18
C TRP A 91 -18.02 7.14 8.45
N LYS A 92 -18.84 6.26 9.00
CA LYS A 92 -18.42 5.27 9.98
C LYS A 92 -19.09 3.96 9.60
N GLY A 93 -18.32 2.90 9.46
CA GLY A 93 -18.87 1.62 9.05
C GLY A 93 -17.89 0.47 9.15
N THR A 94 -18.33 -0.69 8.68
CA THR A 94 -17.54 -1.92 8.75
C THR A 94 -16.37 -1.93 7.77
N TYR A 95 -15.31 -2.63 8.15
CA TYR A 95 -14.13 -2.89 7.36
C TYR A 95 -13.88 -4.40 7.30
N GLN A 96 -13.47 -4.87 6.12
CA GLN A 96 -13.11 -6.26 5.88
C GLN A 96 -11.67 -6.30 5.39
N ALA A 97 -10.79 -6.95 6.16
CA ALA A 97 -9.38 -7.02 5.83
C ALA A 97 -9.10 -7.84 4.57
N PRO A 98 -8.08 -7.48 3.76
CA PRO A 98 -7.64 -8.28 2.63
C PRO A 98 -7.36 -9.74 3.00
N ALA A 99 -7.99 -10.67 2.30
CA ALA A 99 -7.78 -12.11 2.48
C ALA A 99 -6.65 -12.66 1.58
N ALA A 100 -6.25 -11.90 0.56
CA ALA A 100 -5.21 -12.26 -0.41
C ALA A 100 -4.36 -11.03 -0.76
N ALA A 101 -3.20 -11.28 -1.36
CA ALA A 101 -2.35 -10.22 -1.89
C ALA A 101 -2.96 -9.53 -3.13
N GLY A 102 -2.61 -8.27 -3.33
CA GLY A 102 -3.05 -7.46 -4.45
C GLY A 102 -4.21 -6.52 -4.12
N ASP A 103 -4.93 -6.11 -5.16
CA ASP A 103 -6.07 -5.20 -5.04
C ASP A 103 -7.19 -5.81 -4.19
N TRP A 104 -7.88 -4.97 -3.45
CA TRP A 104 -8.95 -5.37 -2.56
C TRP A 104 -10.18 -4.48 -2.71
N LYS A 105 -11.37 -5.04 -2.50
CA LYS A 105 -12.64 -4.31 -2.47
C LYS A 105 -13.51 -4.85 -1.35
N TRP A 106 -14.20 -3.96 -0.65
CA TRP A 106 -15.24 -4.33 0.28
C TRP A 106 -16.39 -3.33 0.25
N THR A 107 -17.58 -3.80 0.62
CA THR A 107 -18.74 -2.96 0.88
C THR A 107 -18.87 -2.78 2.39
N SER A 108 -18.67 -1.55 2.84
CA SER A 108 -18.81 -1.14 4.24
C SER A 108 -20.29 -0.95 4.57
N GLN A 109 -20.74 -1.54 5.67
CA GLN A 109 -22.05 -1.30 6.25
C GLN A 109 -21.97 -0.10 7.19
N GLY A 110 -22.81 0.90 6.98
CA GLY A 110 -22.79 2.15 7.74
C GLY A 110 -23.37 2.01 9.14
N ASP A 111 -22.73 2.65 10.12
CA ASP A 111 -23.30 2.96 11.43
C ASP A 111 -24.25 4.15 11.28
N THR A 112 -25.45 3.88 10.74
CA THR A 112 -26.42 4.91 10.38
C THR A 112 -26.92 5.70 11.57
N GLU A 113 -26.92 5.11 12.78
CA GLU A 113 -27.28 5.80 14.02
C GLU A 113 -26.27 6.89 14.36
N THR A 114 -24.97 6.56 14.36
CA THR A 114 -23.92 7.57 14.59
C THR A 114 -23.94 8.64 13.50
N MET A 115 -24.04 8.22 12.24
CA MET A 115 -24.00 9.14 11.09
C MET A 115 -25.21 10.07 11.03
N ALA A 116 -26.39 9.65 11.49
CA ALA A 116 -27.61 10.50 11.47
C ALA A 116 -27.46 11.81 12.28
N SER A 117 -26.56 11.83 13.27
CA SER A 117 -26.28 13.03 14.08
C SER A 117 -25.23 13.97 13.48
N ALA A 118 -24.50 13.53 12.45
CA ALA A 118 -23.39 14.24 11.85
C ALA A 118 -23.81 14.92 10.53
N LEU A 119 -23.84 16.25 10.53
CA LEU A 119 -24.35 17.07 9.41
C LEU A 119 -23.68 16.76 8.05
N LEU A 120 -22.41 16.39 8.06
CA LEU A 120 -21.63 16.12 6.84
C LEU A 120 -21.44 14.62 6.57
N ALA A 121 -22.09 13.75 7.34
CA ALA A 121 -22.04 12.32 7.12
C ALA A 121 -22.86 11.91 5.90
N SER A 122 -22.44 10.82 5.25
CA SER A 122 -23.25 10.21 4.20
C SER A 122 -24.57 9.69 4.78
N GLN A 123 -25.62 9.77 3.98
CA GLN A 123 -26.91 9.16 4.27
C GLN A 123 -27.04 7.76 3.67
N ASP A 124 -26.01 7.27 2.96
CA ASP A 124 -26.02 5.93 2.39
C ASP A 124 -25.98 4.87 3.50
N ALA A 125 -26.72 3.77 3.31
CA ALA A 125 -26.63 2.61 4.22
C ALA A 125 -25.32 1.83 4.03
N THR A 126 -24.71 1.94 2.84
CA THR A 126 -23.50 1.19 2.47
C THR A 126 -22.57 2.05 1.64
N LYS A 127 -21.26 1.78 1.71
CA LYS A 127 -20.26 2.43 0.85
C LYS A 127 -19.22 1.44 0.37
N ASP A 128 -18.94 1.46 -0.92
CA ASP A 128 -17.86 0.68 -1.51
C ASP A 128 -16.52 1.37 -1.27
N PHE A 129 -15.55 0.58 -0.81
CA PHE A 129 -14.16 0.97 -0.69
C PHE A 129 -13.29 0.01 -1.49
N THR A 130 -12.21 0.55 -2.03
CA THR A 130 -11.19 -0.20 -2.76
C THR A 130 -9.81 0.06 -2.16
N TYR A 131 -8.89 -0.86 -2.41
CA TYR A 131 -7.47 -0.69 -2.16
C TYR A 131 -6.67 -1.16 -3.37
N SER A 132 -5.70 -0.36 -3.77
CA SER A 132 -4.61 -0.74 -4.66
C SER A 132 -3.32 -0.09 -4.18
N GLU A 133 -2.17 -0.62 -4.59
CA GLU A 133 -0.88 0.01 -4.25
C GLU A 133 -0.76 1.43 -4.81
N ALA A 134 -1.40 1.72 -5.94
CA ALA A 134 -1.30 3.01 -6.63
C ALA A 134 -2.17 4.10 -6.00
N ASP A 135 -3.40 3.75 -5.57
CA ASP A 135 -4.40 4.71 -5.12
C ASP A 135 -4.68 4.66 -3.61
N GLY A 136 -4.06 3.69 -2.90
CA GLY A 136 -4.33 3.43 -1.49
C GLY A 136 -5.79 3.04 -1.25
N VAL A 137 -6.26 3.26 -0.02
CA VAL A 137 -7.69 3.13 0.29
C VAL A 137 -8.46 4.23 -0.44
N SER A 138 -9.47 3.86 -1.21
CA SER A 138 -10.18 4.78 -2.10
C SER A 138 -11.68 4.55 -2.05
N TRP A 139 -12.45 5.61 -2.27
CA TRP A 139 -13.92 5.58 -2.28
C TRP A 139 -14.47 6.77 -3.07
N GLU A 140 -15.73 6.66 -3.51
CA GLU A 140 -16.44 7.80 -4.08
C GLU A 140 -17.14 8.63 -2.99
N THR A 141 -17.04 9.94 -3.15
CA THR A 141 -17.75 10.93 -2.33
C THR A 141 -18.35 11.99 -3.22
N THR A 142 -19.53 12.47 -2.84
CA THR A 142 -20.19 13.59 -3.50
C THR A 142 -20.42 14.69 -2.47
N ALA A 143 -19.86 15.87 -2.72
CA ALA A 143 -20.07 17.06 -1.90
C ALA A 143 -20.30 18.26 -2.81
N LEU A 144 -21.28 19.11 -2.44
CA LEU A 144 -21.60 20.35 -3.17
C LEU A 144 -21.84 20.14 -4.68
N GLY A 145 -22.46 19.01 -5.05
CA GLY A 145 -22.76 18.67 -6.45
C GLY A 145 -21.57 18.15 -7.27
N THR A 146 -20.42 17.92 -6.64
CA THR A 146 -19.23 17.35 -7.29
C THR A 146 -18.93 15.97 -6.72
N THR A 147 -18.76 14.99 -7.60
CA THR A 147 -18.32 13.63 -7.24
C THR A 147 -16.84 13.47 -7.55
N ILE A 148 -16.09 12.92 -6.60
CA ILE A 148 -14.69 12.53 -6.80
C ILE A 148 -14.48 11.10 -6.32
N THR A 149 -13.53 10.41 -6.94
CA THR A 149 -12.88 9.25 -6.33
C THR A 149 -11.75 9.75 -5.44
N VAL A 150 -11.90 9.62 -4.13
CA VAL A 150 -10.84 9.93 -3.17
C VAL A 150 -9.76 8.88 -3.31
N LYS A 151 -8.51 9.33 -3.43
CA LYS A 151 -7.31 8.48 -3.43
C LYS A 151 -6.49 8.85 -2.22
N THR A 152 -5.86 7.89 -1.56
CA THR A 152 -5.15 8.13 -0.30
C THR A 152 -3.75 7.55 -0.28
N VAL A 153 -2.97 8.00 0.69
CA VAL A 153 -1.70 7.38 1.07
C VAL A 153 -1.73 7.13 2.58
N LYS A 154 -1.16 6.01 3.01
CA LYS A 154 -1.01 5.68 4.43
C LYS A 154 -0.04 6.69 5.09
N GLN A 155 -0.41 7.23 6.25
CA GLN A 155 0.42 8.14 7.04
C GLN A 155 1.49 7.40 7.84
#